data_AF-A0A3D2VMH4-F1
#
_entry.id   AF-A0A3D2VMH4-F1
#
_cell.length_a   1.000
_cell.length_b   1.000
_cell.length_c   1.000
_cell.angle_alpha   90.00
_cell.angle_beta   90.00
_cell.angle_gamma   90.00
#
_symmetry.space_group_name_H-M   'P 1'
#
loop_
_entity.id
_entity.type
_entity.pdbx_description
1 polymer ?
#
loop_
_entity_poly.entity_id
_entity_poly.type
_entity_poly.pdbx_seq_one_letter_code
_entity_poly.pdbx_strand_id
1 'polypeptide(L)'
;MDERFRQSVRELIMATTHRRARARRNGCYVVDIDLCSFGSPWETFERDGQRIRAEFAGVPDDRYYPNLLRFLRALQDRPTFFFTDYFQQRYEAIAHANAQRLVETLRARGYSPV
;
A
#
# COMPACT_ATOMS: atom_id res chain seq x y z
N MET A 1 10.02 28.45 -9.13
CA MET A 1 9.89 27.45 -8.05
C MET A 1 11.27 27.23 -7.47
N ASP A 2 11.44 27.33 -6.15
CA ASP A 2 12.74 27.20 -5.49
C ASP A 2 13.33 25.78 -5.63
N GLU A 3 14.65 25.65 -5.77
CA GLU A 3 15.32 24.37 -6.01
C GLU A 3 15.24 23.43 -4.79
N ARG A 4 15.31 23.97 -3.57
CA ARG A 4 15.15 23.15 -2.36
C ARG A 4 13.72 22.65 -2.25
N PHE A 5 12.75 23.45 -2.65
CA PHE A 5 11.36 23.02 -2.69
C PHE A 5 11.15 21.88 -3.71
N ARG A 6 11.70 21.99 -4.93
CA ARG A 6 11.63 20.93 -5.95
C ARG A 6 12.24 19.62 -5.45
N GLN A 7 13.41 19.69 -4.83
CA GLN A 7 14.08 18.52 -4.27
C GLN A 7 13.26 17.90 -3.12
N SER A 8 12.67 18.72 -2.25
CA SER A 8 11.80 18.24 -1.17
C SER A 8 10.56 17.53 -1.71
N VAL A 9 9.90 18.09 -2.72
CA VAL A 9 8.74 17.46 -3.38
C VAL A 9 9.13 16.14 -4.03
N ARG A 10 10.27 16.10 -4.73
CA ARG A 10 10.81 14.86 -5.31
C ARG A 10 11.02 13.79 -4.24
N GLU A 11 11.60 14.13 -3.10
CA GLU A 11 11.83 13.19 -2.00
C GLU A 11 10.51 12.63 -1.44
N LEU A 12 9.47 13.46 -1.33
CA LEU A 12 8.14 13.03 -0.88
C LEU A 12 7.48 12.09 -1.90
N ILE A 13 7.57 12.39 -3.20
CA ILE A 13 7.07 11.51 -4.27
C ILE A 13 7.80 10.17 -4.24
N MET A 14 9.12 10.19 -4.12
CA MET A 14 9.90 8.94 -4.09
C MET A 14 9.62 8.11 -2.82
N ALA A 15 9.14 8.71 -1.73
CA ALA A 15 8.77 7.98 -0.53
C ALA A 15 7.58 7.03 -0.77
N THR A 16 6.63 7.38 -1.66
CA THR A 16 5.46 6.54 -1.97
C THR A 16 5.79 5.32 -2.82
N THR A 17 7.04 5.17 -3.27
CA THR A 17 7.44 3.92 -3.95
C THR A 17 7.67 2.77 -2.98
N HIS A 18 7.60 3.00 -1.66
CA HIS A 18 7.69 1.96 -0.60
C HIS A 18 9.00 1.16 -0.55
N ARG A 19 10.05 1.62 -1.26
CA ARG A 19 11.31 0.89 -1.50
C ARG A 19 12.38 1.05 -0.40
N ARG A 20 11.96 1.28 0.86
CA ARG A 20 12.86 1.54 2.01
C ARG A 20 13.76 2.77 1.82
N ALA A 21 13.21 3.96 2.07
CA ALA A 21 14.00 5.07 2.56
C ALA A 21 13.47 5.45 3.94
N ARG A 22 14.35 5.79 4.90
CA ARG A 22 13.94 6.45 6.13
C ARG A 22 13.35 7.80 5.73
N ALA A 23 12.03 7.86 5.63
CA ALA A 23 11.34 9.09 5.35
C ALA A 23 11.64 10.08 6.47
N ARG A 24 12.02 11.32 6.12
CA ARG A 24 11.99 12.43 7.07
C ARG A 24 10.54 12.60 7.55
N ARG A 25 10.31 13.28 8.69
CA ARG A 25 8.98 13.41 9.33
C ARG A 25 7.81 13.60 8.36
N ASN A 26 7.93 14.50 7.38
CA ASN A 26 6.87 14.73 6.38
C ASN A 26 6.64 13.54 5.45
N GLY A 27 7.69 12.82 5.08
CA GLY A 27 7.57 11.63 4.24
C GLY A 27 6.86 10.48 4.96
N CYS A 28 6.94 10.39 6.30
CA CYS A 28 6.14 9.41 7.05
C CYS A 28 4.64 9.66 6.83
N TYR A 29 4.20 10.91 6.95
CA TYR A 29 2.81 11.28 6.67
C TYR A 29 2.43 11.03 5.21
N VAL A 30 3.30 11.32 4.25
CA VAL A 30 3.00 11.07 2.82
C VAL A 30 2.85 9.58 2.54
N VAL A 31 3.68 8.72 3.12
CA VAL A 31 3.54 7.26 3.02
C VAL A 31 2.26 6.78 3.69
N ASP A 32 1.92 7.32 4.86
CA ASP A 32 0.69 6.95 5.56
C ASP A 32 -0.57 7.37 4.78
N ILE A 33 -0.55 8.55 4.17
CA ILE A 33 -1.64 9.04 3.30
C ILE A 33 -1.80 8.14 2.08
N ASP A 34 -0.70 7.75 1.43
CA ASP A 34 -0.73 6.85 0.28
C ASP A 34 -1.34 5.48 0.61
N LEU A 35 -1.09 4.98 1.83
CA LEU A 35 -1.59 3.67 2.29
C LEU A 35 -2.90 3.74 3.08
N CYS A 36 -3.45 4.92 3.37
CA CYS A 36 -4.58 5.03 4.31
C CYS A 36 -5.86 4.35 3.82
N SER A 37 -6.00 4.15 2.50
CA SER A 37 -7.12 3.42 1.89
C SER A 37 -7.22 1.98 2.38
N PHE A 38 -6.11 1.35 2.80
CA PHE A 38 -6.11 0.02 3.43
C PHE A 38 -6.91 0.00 4.73
N GLY A 39 -6.99 1.13 5.45
CA GLY A 39 -7.76 1.27 6.68
C GLY A 39 -9.26 1.55 6.47
N SER A 40 -9.77 1.45 5.24
CA SER A 40 -11.20 1.66 4.95
C SER A 40 -12.06 0.45 5.34
N PRO A 41 -13.39 0.62 5.52
CA PRO A 41 -14.30 -0.53 5.62
C PRO A 41 -14.11 -1.50 4.45
N TRP A 42 -14.27 -2.81 4.71
CA TRP A 42 -13.96 -3.87 3.74
C TRP A 42 -14.62 -3.64 2.38
N GLU A 43 -15.91 -3.28 2.36
CA GLU A 43 -16.69 -3.09 1.14
C GLU A 43 -16.11 -1.95 0.28
N THR A 44 -15.57 -0.92 0.93
CA THR A 44 -14.88 0.18 0.24
C THR A 44 -13.52 -0.26 -0.28
N PHE A 45 -12.73 -0.93 0.57
CA PHE A 45 -11.41 -1.46 0.19
C PHE A 45 -11.50 -2.42 -1.01
N GLU A 46 -12.43 -3.37 -0.98
CA GLU A 46 -12.64 -4.35 -2.04
C GLU A 46 -13.11 -3.68 -3.34
N ARG A 47 -14.09 -2.78 -3.28
CA ARG A 47 -14.58 -2.04 -4.44
C ARG A 47 -13.47 -1.22 -5.09
N ASP A 48 -12.69 -0.51 -4.30
CA ASP A 48 -11.62 0.34 -4.82
C ASP A 48 -10.47 -0.53 -5.37
N GLY A 49 -10.18 -1.68 -4.75
CA GLY A 49 -9.27 -2.69 -5.30
C GLY A 49 -9.71 -3.25 -6.65
N GLN A 50 -11.01 -3.48 -6.86
CA GLN A 50 -11.56 -3.89 -8.16
C GLN A 50 -11.38 -2.80 -9.23
N ARG A 51 -11.55 -1.52 -8.86
CA ARG A 51 -11.30 -0.39 -9.76
C ARG A 51 -9.83 -0.32 -10.16
N ILE A 52 -8.91 -0.46 -9.20
CA ILE A 52 -7.47 -0.55 -9.47
C ILE A 52 -7.19 -1.72 -10.41
N ARG A 53 -7.76 -2.92 -10.15
CA ARG A 53 -7.59 -4.06 -11.06
C ARG A 53 -8.07 -3.74 -12.48
N ALA A 54 -9.15 -2.99 -12.65
CA ALA A 54 -9.67 -2.60 -13.95
C ALA A 54 -8.74 -1.64 -14.72
N GLU A 55 -8.00 -0.77 -14.03
CA GLU A 55 -6.97 0.10 -14.65
C GLU A 55 -5.84 -0.73 -15.29
N PHE A 56 -5.57 -1.93 -14.75
CA PHE A 56 -4.58 -2.88 -15.27
C PHE A 56 -5.21 -3.98 -16.13
N ALA A 57 -6.36 -3.77 -16.77
CA ALA A 57 -7.06 -4.80 -17.58
C ALA A 57 -6.18 -5.47 -18.65
N GLY A 58 -5.19 -4.76 -19.19
CA GLY A 58 -4.22 -5.31 -20.15
C GLY A 58 -3.13 -6.21 -19.55
N VAL A 59 -3.03 -6.31 -18.21
CA VAL A 59 -2.08 -7.18 -17.52
C VAL A 59 -2.77 -8.50 -17.17
N PRO A 60 -2.22 -9.65 -17.60
CA PRO A 60 -2.73 -10.97 -17.23
C PRO A 60 -2.74 -11.20 -15.71
N ASP A 61 -3.72 -11.96 -15.23
CA ASP A 61 -3.91 -12.24 -13.80
C ASP A 61 -2.72 -12.98 -13.17
N ASP A 62 -2.08 -13.88 -13.92
CA ASP A 62 -0.87 -14.63 -13.53
C ASP A 62 0.38 -13.74 -13.36
N ARG A 63 0.32 -12.49 -13.81
CA ARG A 63 1.34 -11.46 -13.56
C ARG A 63 0.88 -10.46 -12.53
N TYR A 64 -0.38 -10.03 -12.58
CA TYR A 64 -0.90 -9.00 -11.70
C TYR A 64 -0.96 -9.48 -10.23
N TYR A 65 -1.61 -10.62 -9.97
CA TYR A 65 -1.86 -11.06 -8.59
C TYR A 65 -0.60 -11.51 -7.85
N PRO A 66 0.37 -12.22 -8.46
CA PRO A 66 1.64 -12.50 -7.78
C PRO A 66 2.40 -11.24 -7.40
N ASN A 67 2.38 -10.20 -8.24
CA ASN A 67 3.00 -8.91 -7.92
C ASN A 67 2.29 -8.17 -6.79
N LEU A 68 0.95 -8.19 -6.78
CA LEU A 68 0.15 -7.64 -5.69
C LEU A 68 0.44 -8.38 -4.37
N LEU A 69 0.49 -9.71 -4.39
CA LEU A 69 0.84 -10.53 -3.22
C LEU A 69 2.23 -10.19 -2.68
N ARG A 70 3.22 -9.98 -3.56
CA ARG A 70 4.57 -9.53 -3.16
C ARG A 70 4.55 -8.16 -2.50
N PHE A 71 3.78 -7.22 -3.03
CA PHE A 71 3.61 -5.89 -2.44
C PHE A 71 2.97 -5.97 -1.05
N LEU A 72 1.85 -6.68 -0.92
CA LEU A 72 1.15 -6.88 0.36
C LEU A 72 2.06 -7.54 1.39
N ARG A 73 2.83 -8.55 0.98
CA ARG A 73 3.81 -9.21 1.85
C ARG A 73 4.88 -8.24 2.34
N ALA A 74 5.43 -7.41 1.44
CA ALA A 74 6.42 -6.41 1.82
C ALA A 74 5.87 -5.34 2.78
N LEU A 75 4.55 -5.06 2.75
CA LEU A 75 3.91 -4.21 3.76
C LEU A 75 3.75 -4.95 5.09
N GLN A 76 3.30 -6.21 5.07
CA GLN A 76 3.11 -7.02 6.28
C GLN A 76 4.42 -7.38 6.99
N ASP A 77 5.55 -7.44 6.27
CA ASP A 77 6.88 -7.67 6.85
C ASP A 77 7.45 -6.43 7.56
N ARG A 78 6.75 -5.28 7.53
CA ARG A 78 7.12 -4.09 8.30
C ARG A 78 6.72 -4.25 9.76
N PRO A 79 7.44 -3.64 10.72
CA PRO A 79 7.02 -3.62 12.12
C PRO A 79 5.64 -2.98 12.33
N THR A 80 5.30 -1.98 11.52
CA THR A 80 4.00 -1.31 11.49
C THR A 80 3.60 -1.04 10.03
N PHE A 81 2.30 -1.03 9.76
CA PHE A 81 1.70 -0.70 8.47
C PHE A 81 1.82 0.80 8.22
N PHE A 82 1.51 1.61 9.23
CA PHE A 82 1.63 3.06 9.25
C PHE A 82 2.80 3.54 10.13
N PHE A 83 3.40 4.67 9.79
CA PHE A 83 4.57 5.22 10.47
C PHE A 83 4.25 6.24 11.56
N THR A 84 3.08 6.87 11.53
CA THR A 84 2.69 7.90 12.49
C THR A 84 1.59 7.45 13.43
N ASP A 85 1.64 7.90 14.68
CA ASP A 85 0.70 7.50 15.73
C ASP A 85 -0.76 7.74 15.35
N TYR A 86 -1.05 8.84 14.65
CA TYR A 86 -2.40 9.17 14.18
C TYR A 86 -2.96 8.08 13.26
N PHE A 87 -2.18 7.65 12.26
CA PHE A 87 -2.64 6.62 11.33
C PHE A 87 -2.60 5.22 11.95
N GLN A 88 -1.63 4.95 12.83
CA GLN A 88 -1.58 3.68 13.55
C GLN A 88 -2.84 3.48 14.41
N GLN A 89 -3.20 4.46 15.24
CA GLN A 89 -4.37 4.37 16.12
C GLN A 89 -5.68 4.23 15.34
N ARG A 90 -5.76 4.84 14.16
CA ARG A 90 -7.01 4.92 13.40
C ARG A 90 -7.21 3.79 12.39
N TYR A 91 -6.12 3.27 11.81
CA TYR A 91 -6.20 2.45 10.59
C TYR A 91 -5.42 1.15 10.66
N GLU A 92 -4.45 0.99 11.58
CA GLU A 92 -3.52 -0.16 11.59
C GLU A 92 -4.25 -1.50 11.63
N ALA A 93 -5.17 -1.67 12.59
CA ALA A 93 -5.89 -2.93 12.77
C ALA A 93 -6.73 -3.31 11.53
N ILE A 94 -7.40 -2.32 10.93
CA ILE A 94 -8.24 -2.52 9.74
C ILE A 94 -7.37 -2.81 8.52
N ALA A 95 -6.25 -2.10 8.36
CA ALA A 95 -5.32 -2.30 7.25
C ALA A 95 -4.71 -3.70 7.25
N HIS A 96 -4.30 -4.21 8.41
CA HIS A 96 -3.82 -5.59 8.54
C HIS A 96 -4.90 -6.61 8.21
N ALA A 97 -6.12 -6.43 8.74
CA ALA A 97 -7.23 -7.34 8.48
C ALA A 97 -7.60 -7.38 6.99
N ASN A 98 -7.70 -6.22 6.33
CA ASN A 98 -7.99 -6.12 4.90
C ASN A 98 -6.89 -6.73 4.04
N ALA A 99 -5.62 -6.41 4.33
CA ALA A 99 -4.48 -6.98 3.60
C ALA A 99 -4.42 -8.50 3.75
N GLN A 100 -4.62 -9.03 4.95
CA GLN A 100 -4.65 -10.47 5.21
C GLN A 100 -5.79 -11.14 4.47
N ARG A 101 -7.02 -10.62 4.56
CA ARG A 101 -8.19 -11.17 3.86
C ARG A 101 -7.99 -11.20 2.35
N LEU A 102 -7.38 -10.16 1.78
CA LEU A 102 -7.04 -10.12 0.35
C LEU A 102 -6.00 -11.18 -0.01
N VAL A 103 -4.94 -11.35 0.79
CA VAL A 103 -3.92 -12.39 0.58
C VAL A 103 -4.55 -13.79 0.60
N GLU A 104 -5.37 -14.08 1.60
CA GLU A 104 -6.07 -15.38 1.74
C GLU A 104 -7.01 -15.64 0.56
N THR A 105 -7.77 -14.62 0.14
CA THR A 105 -8.66 -14.69 -1.03
C THR A 105 -7.89 -15.03 -2.31
N LEU A 106 -6.75 -14.38 -2.55
CA LEU A 106 -5.94 -14.63 -3.74
C LEU A 106 -5.27 -16.00 -3.70
N ARG A 107 -4.81 -16.45 -2.53
CA ARG A 107 -4.26 -17.81 -2.35
C ARG A 107 -5.30 -18.89 -2.60
N ALA A 108 -6.53 -18.71 -2.10
CA ALA A 108 -7.63 -19.62 -2.35
C ALA A 108 -8.00 -19.72 -3.85
N ARG A 109 -7.72 -18.67 -4.63
CA ARG A 109 -7.86 -18.65 -6.10
C ARG A 109 -6.68 -19.27 -6.84
N GLY A 110 -5.65 -19.76 -6.14
CA GLY A 110 -4.48 -20.40 -6.73
C GLY A 110 -3.30 -19.47 -7.04
N TYR A 111 -3.34 -18.20 -6.63
CA TYR A 111 -2.23 -17.28 -6.80
C TYR A 111 -1.24 -17.37 -5.64
N SER A 112 0.05 -17.38 -5.96
CA SER A 112 1.16 -17.31 -4.99
C SER A 112 2.09 -16.18 -5.38
N PRO A 113 2.77 -15.50 -4.42
CA PRO A 113 3.98 -14.79 -4.77
C PRO A 113 4.97 -15.79 -5.37
N VAL A 114 5.53 -15.47 -6.55
CA VAL A 114 6.62 -16.20 -7.19
C VAL A 114 7.92 -15.88 -6.48
#